data_AF-Q2KT12-F1
#
_entry.id   AF-Q2KT12-F1
#
_cell.length_a   1.000
_cell.length_b   1.000
_cell.length_c   1.000
_cell.angle_alpha   90.00
_cell.angle_beta   90.00
_cell.angle_gamma   90.00
#
_symmetry.space_group_name_H-M   'P 1'
#
loop_
_entity.id
_entity.type
_entity.pdbx_description
1 polymer ?
#
loop_
_entity_poly.entity_id
_entity_poly.type
_entity_poly.pdbx_seq_one_letter_code
_entity_poly.pdbx_strand_id
1 'polypeptide(L)'
;DPRFFNMSPREAAATDPMHRLLLLTTYEALQMAGYSPDRTPSTQRHRIGTFVGQTSDDWREANASQKIDPFWTTGGVRAFGPGRLNYHFGWEGPSYSIDAACSSSMAAIQIGLTALRSRECDMTVAGGANIMTSSDPFAGLSRGSFLSPTGSCKTWDSTADGYCRGDGVGMYLSHGFWVLLLTHRDRIQAVIRSISTNHSAKAISITHPHAGTQQRLLRRVLDEAGVYPEEVNYVEMHGTGT
;
A
#
# COMPACT_ATOMS: atom_id res chain seq x y z
N ASP A 1 -18.87 5.59 7.13
CA ASP A 1 -19.52 6.85 7.55
C ASP A 1 -19.41 7.88 6.42
N PRO A 2 -20.33 7.90 5.45
CA PRO A 2 -20.22 8.78 4.29
C PRO A 2 -20.33 10.26 4.66
N ARG A 3 -21.12 10.60 5.69
CA ARG A 3 -21.30 11.99 6.15
C ARG A 3 -20.03 12.53 6.79
N PHE A 4 -19.33 11.73 7.60
CA PHE A 4 -18.04 12.11 8.16
C PHE A 4 -17.01 12.45 7.07
N PHE A 5 -17.01 11.69 5.97
CA PHE A 5 -16.11 11.90 4.84
C PHE A 5 -16.65 12.83 3.74
N ASN A 6 -17.69 13.62 4.02
CA ASN A 6 -18.33 14.56 3.08
C ASN A 6 -18.79 13.93 1.75
N MET A 7 -19.18 12.65 1.77
CA MET A 7 -19.75 11.95 0.61
C MET A 7 -21.27 11.84 0.71
N SER A 8 -21.96 12.10 -0.41
CA SER A 8 -23.39 11.81 -0.50
C SER A 8 -23.65 10.29 -0.46
N PRO A 9 -24.84 9.82 -0.03
CA PRO A 9 -25.15 8.38 -0.08
C PRO A 9 -25.02 7.78 -1.48
N ARG A 10 -25.34 8.57 -2.52
CA ARG A 10 -25.21 8.16 -3.92
C ARG A 10 -23.75 7.98 -4.33
N GLU A 11 -22.89 8.96 -4.00
CA GLU A 11 -21.46 8.86 -4.27
C GLU A 11 -20.81 7.70 -3.51
N ALA A 12 -21.16 7.53 -2.23
CA ALA A 12 -20.60 6.47 -1.40
C ALA A 12 -20.94 5.08 -1.92
N ALA A 13 -22.13 4.89 -2.51
CA ALA A 13 -22.53 3.64 -3.14
C ALA A 13 -21.75 3.34 -4.43
N ALA A 14 -21.41 4.37 -5.21
CA ALA A 14 -20.60 4.23 -6.42
C ALA A 14 -19.08 4.12 -6.12
N THR A 15 -18.64 4.53 -4.94
CA THR A 15 -17.22 4.56 -4.56
C THR A 15 -16.71 3.18 -4.17
N ASP A 16 -15.57 2.81 -4.77
CA ASP A 16 -14.86 1.56 -4.49
C ASP A 16 -14.68 1.36 -2.97
N PRO A 17 -15.03 0.18 -2.42
CA PRO A 17 -14.76 -0.17 -1.03
C PRO A 17 -13.31 0.11 -0.60
N MET A 18 -12.31 -0.09 -1.47
CA MET A 18 -10.92 0.25 -1.20
C MET A 18 -10.77 1.75 -0.89
N HIS A 19 -11.36 2.64 -1.70
CA HIS A 19 -11.28 4.09 -1.46
C HIS A 19 -11.97 4.50 -0.16
N ARG A 20 -13.10 3.86 0.17
CA ARG A 20 -13.81 4.10 1.44
C ARG A 20 -13.02 3.62 2.66
N LEU A 21 -12.40 2.44 2.57
CA LEU A 21 -11.57 1.89 3.63
C LEU A 21 -10.26 2.67 3.78
N LEU A 22 -9.64 3.12 2.70
CA LEU A 22 -8.46 3.99 2.74
C LEU A 22 -8.73 5.26 3.56
N LEU A 23 -9.89 5.90 3.38
CA LEU A 23 -10.30 7.06 4.18
C LEU A 23 -10.38 6.72 5.67
N LEU A 24 -11.02 5.59 6.01
CA LEU A 24 -11.17 5.13 7.39
C LEU A 24 -9.82 4.78 8.03
N THR A 25 -9.03 3.93 7.38
CA THR A 25 -7.73 3.48 7.92
C THR A 25 -6.73 4.63 8.02
N THR A 26 -6.80 5.59 7.09
CA THR A 26 -5.97 6.79 7.17
C THR A 26 -6.38 7.67 8.35
N TYR A 27 -7.69 7.88 8.55
CA TYR A 27 -8.18 8.60 9.72
C TYR A 27 -7.76 7.94 11.04
N GLU A 28 -7.90 6.62 11.15
CA GLU A 28 -7.46 5.87 12.32
C GLU A 28 -5.95 6.02 12.56
N ALA A 29 -5.14 5.91 11.51
CA ALA A 29 -3.69 6.06 11.62
C ALA A 29 -3.27 7.49 12.02
N LEU A 30 -3.96 8.53 11.51
CA LEU A 30 -3.77 9.92 11.94
C LEU A 30 -4.10 10.10 13.43
N GLN A 31 -5.21 9.50 13.90
CA GLN A 31 -5.61 9.55 15.30
C GLN A 31 -4.59 8.83 16.20
N MET A 32 -4.11 7.66 15.80
CA MET A 32 -3.06 6.93 16.52
C MET A 32 -1.75 7.71 16.60
N ALA A 33 -1.42 8.50 15.58
CA ALA A 33 -0.24 9.36 15.56
C ALA A 33 -0.42 10.68 16.33
N GLY A 34 -1.63 10.99 16.81
CA GLY A 34 -1.93 12.29 17.43
C GLY A 34 -1.73 13.46 16.45
N TYR A 35 -1.97 13.20 15.16
CA TYR A 35 -1.84 14.18 14.09
C TYR A 35 -2.82 15.34 14.29
N SER A 36 -2.35 16.55 14.05
CA SER A 36 -3.17 17.75 13.97
C SER A 36 -2.68 18.56 12.78
N PRO A 37 -3.56 18.96 11.84
CA PRO A 37 -3.16 19.73 10.68
C PRO A 37 -2.51 21.03 11.12
N ASP A 38 -1.42 21.41 10.43
CA ASP A 38 -0.74 22.70 10.55
C ASP A 38 -0.19 23.03 11.96
N ARG A 39 -0.18 22.06 12.88
CA ARG A 39 0.33 22.21 14.25
C ARG A 39 1.85 22.35 14.33
N THR A 40 2.58 21.63 13.49
CA THR A 40 4.04 21.64 13.43
C THR A 40 4.51 21.89 11.99
N PRO A 41 5.80 22.23 11.77
CA PRO A 41 6.35 22.33 10.41
C PRO A 41 6.17 21.05 9.59
N SER A 42 6.25 19.87 10.22
CA SER A 42 6.10 18.57 9.56
C SER A 42 4.66 18.19 9.24
N THR A 43 3.67 18.83 9.88
CA THR A 43 2.24 18.58 9.66
C THR A 43 1.56 19.67 8.83
N GLN A 44 2.34 20.56 8.20
CA GLN A 44 1.78 21.54 7.27
C GLN A 44 1.20 20.79 6.06
N ARG A 45 -0.02 21.13 5.66
CA ARG A 45 -0.77 20.43 4.59
C ARG A 45 0.02 20.27 3.28
N HIS A 46 0.83 21.24 2.92
CA HIS A 46 1.68 21.24 1.72
C HIS A 46 2.95 20.39 1.84
N ARG A 47 3.21 19.79 3.00
CA ARG A 47 4.36 18.93 3.28
C ARG A 47 3.98 17.46 3.47
N ILE A 48 2.74 17.09 3.18
CA ILE A 48 2.19 15.74 3.37
C ILE A 48 1.92 15.10 2.01
N GLY A 49 2.62 14.00 1.73
CA GLY A 49 2.45 13.20 0.51
C GLY A 49 1.69 11.88 0.74
N THR A 50 0.97 11.41 -0.25
CA THR A 50 0.13 10.21 -0.19
C THR A 50 0.54 9.21 -1.27
N PHE A 51 0.80 7.96 -0.87
CA PHE A 51 1.29 6.90 -1.76
C PHE A 51 0.53 5.61 -1.48
N VAL A 52 -0.32 5.16 -2.40
CA VAL A 52 -1.18 4.00 -2.17
C VAL A 52 -0.90 2.92 -3.21
N GLY A 53 -0.57 1.72 -2.73
CA GLY A 53 -0.47 0.52 -3.54
C GLY A 53 -1.84 -0.10 -3.82
N GLN A 54 -2.26 -0.16 -5.09
CA GLN A 54 -3.52 -0.78 -5.53
C GLN A 54 -3.34 -1.36 -6.94
N THR A 55 -3.69 -2.63 -7.13
CA THR A 55 -3.51 -3.33 -8.42
C THR A 55 -4.80 -3.47 -9.20
N SER A 56 -5.95 -3.52 -8.53
CA SER A 56 -7.25 -3.72 -9.19
C SER A 56 -8.22 -2.57 -8.97
N ASP A 57 -9.25 -2.55 -9.79
CA ASP A 57 -10.42 -1.68 -9.70
C ASP A 57 -11.71 -2.47 -9.97
N ASP A 58 -11.77 -3.69 -9.39
CA ASP A 58 -12.87 -4.66 -9.50
C ASP A 58 -14.24 -4.01 -9.32
N TRP A 59 -14.37 -3.07 -8.38
CA TRP A 59 -15.65 -2.43 -8.10
C TRP A 59 -16.16 -1.65 -9.31
N ARG A 60 -15.26 -0.93 -9.99
CA ARG A 60 -15.58 -0.18 -11.21
C ARG A 60 -16.01 -1.11 -12.33
N GLU A 61 -15.30 -2.23 -12.47
CA GLU A 61 -15.47 -3.18 -13.58
C GLU A 61 -16.68 -4.10 -13.43
N ALA A 62 -16.97 -4.58 -12.21
CA ALA A 62 -18.01 -5.60 -11.98
C ALA A 62 -19.28 -5.07 -11.30
N ASN A 63 -19.18 -4.01 -10.48
CA ASN A 63 -20.29 -3.53 -9.66
C ASN A 63 -20.85 -2.20 -10.18
N ALA A 64 -20.02 -1.15 -10.22
CA ALA A 64 -20.46 0.17 -10.68
C ALA A 64 -20.77 0.19 -12.19
N SER A 65 -20.14 -0.69 -12.99
CA SER A 65 -20.43 -0.84 -14.42
C SER A 65 -21.86 -1.31 -14.73
N GLN A 66 -22.53 -1.99 -13.78
CA GLN A 66 -23.91 -2.44 -13.95
C GLN A 66 -24.88 -1.27 -14.11
N LYS A 67 -24.53 -0.10 -13.55
CA LYS A 67 -25.29 1.14 -13.73
C LYS A 67 -24.34 2.34 -13.65
N ILE A 68 -23.80 2.71 -14.80
CA ILE A 68 -22.91 3.88 -14.93
C ILE A 68 -23.66 5.15 -14.50
N ASP A 69 -23.05 5.91 -13.60
CA ASP A 69 -23.55 7.19 -13.11
C ASP A 69 -22.40 8.22 -13.02
N PRO A 70 -22.67 9.48 -12.64
CA PRO A 70 -21.65 10.53 -12.60
C PRO A 70 -20.43 10.23 -11.69
N PHE A 71 -20.58 9.33 -10.71
CA PHE A 71 -19.52 8.94 -9.78
C PHE A 71 -18.77 7.68 -10.25
N TRP A 72 -19.12 7.09 -11.39
CA TRP A 72 -18.46 5.86 -11.87
C TRP A 72 -16.95 6.03 -12.02
N THR A 73 -16.51 7.13 -12.65
CA THR A 73 -15.08 7.42 -12.86
C THR A 73 -14.39 7.76 -11.55
N THR A 74 -14.91 8.73 -10.80
CA THR A 74 -14.27 9.22 -9.57
C THR A 74 -14.35 8.20 -8.43
N GLY A 75 -15.35 7.32 -8.46
CA GLY A 75 -15.56 6.27 -7.47
C GLY A 75 -14.63 5.08 -7.67
N GLY A 76 -14.24 4.76 -8.91
CA GLY A 76 -13.53 3.52 -9.25
C GLY A 76 -12.11 3.66 -9.80
N VAL A 77 -11.75 4.77 -10.44
CA VAL A 77 -10.39 4.92 -10.99
C VAL A 77 -9.37 5.02 -9.85
N ARG A 78 -8.32 4.19 -9.89
CA ARG A 78 -7.34 4.03 -8.79
C ARG A 78 -6.66 5.33 -8.34
N ALA A 79 -6.44 6.29 -9.25
CA ALA A 79 -5.90 7.61 -8.91
C ALA A 79 -6.75 8.38 -7.88
N PHE A 80 -8.07 8.11 -7.80
CA PHE A 80 -8.94 8.74 -6.81
C PHE A 80 -8.81 8.13 -5.42
N GLY A 81 -8.16 6.98 -5.23
CA GLY A 81 -7.84 6.46 -3.90
C GLY A 81 -6.99 7.45 -3.08
N PRO A 82 -5.72 7.68 -3.46
CA PRO A 82 -4.87 8.69 -2.81
C PRO A 82 -5.42 10.12 -3.02
N GLY A 83 -6.01 10.41 -4.19
CA GLY A 83 -6.60 11.71 -4.47
C GLY A 83 -7.72 12.10 -3.50
N ARG A 84 -8.58 11.16 -3.09
CA ARG A 84 -9.62 11.38 -2.08
C ARG A 84 -9.04 11.61 -0.69
N LEU A 85 -7.93 10.96 -0.33
CA LEU A 85 -7.23 11.24 0.92
C LEU A 85 -6.74 12.69 0.93
N ASN A 86 -6.01 13.10 -0.11
CA ASN A 86 -5.55 14.48 -0.26
C ASN A 86 -6.71 15.48 -0.23
N TYR A 87 -7.78 15.22 -0.98
CA TYR A 87 -8.94 16.11 -1.04
C TYR A 87 -9.64 16.24 0.33
N HIS A 88 -9.88 15.11 1.01
CA HIS A 88 -10.61 15.11 2.28
C HIS A 88 -9.80 15.76 3.42
N PHE A 89 -8.52 15.41 3.55
CA PHE A 89 -7.65 15.96 4.60
C PHE A 89 -7.02 17.31 4.22
N GLY A 90 -7.21 17.74 2.97
CA GLY A 90 -6.66 18.97 2.41
C GLY A 90 -5.14 18.97 2.34
N TRP A 91 -4.54 17.86 1.92
CA TRP A 91 -3.10 17.73 1.70
C TRP A 91 -2.71 18.12 0.28
N GLU A 92 -1.64 18.90 0.15
CA GLU A 92 -1.21 19.49 -1.14
C GLU A 92 0.09 18.87 -1.67
N GLY A 93 0.65 17.90 -0.96
CA GLY A 93 1.83 17.16 -1.44
C GLY A 93 1.49 16.13 -2.53
N PRO A 94 2.50 15.36 -3.00
CA PRO A 94 2.33 14.35 -4.04
C PRO A 94 1.23 13.33 -3.70
N SER A 95 0.53 12.85 -4.72
CA SER A 95 -0.56 11.90 -4.56
C SER A 95 -0.47 10.84 -5.67
N TYR A 96 -0.05 9.63 -5.32
CA TYR A 96 0.23 8.58 -6.29
C TYR A 96 -0.46 7.26 -5.95
N SER A 97 -1.08 6.68 -6.98
CA SER A 97 -1.49 5.28 -6.99
C SER A 97 -0.39 4.47 -7.66
N ILE A 98 0.02 3.37 -7.04
CA ILE A 98 1.17 2.56 -7.47
C ILE A 98 0.71 1.13 -7.69
N ASP A 99 1.09 0.57 -8.83
CA ASP A 99 0.81 -0.81 -9.20
C ASP A 99 2.11 -1.54 -9.56
N ALA A 100 2.53 -2.40 -8.63
CA ALA A 100 3.62 -3.36 -8.79
C ALA A 100 3.10 -4.76 -8.39
N ALA A 101 1.84 -5.06 -8.72
CA ALA A 101 1.14 -6.29 -8.36
C ALA A 101 1.22 -6.60 -6.85
N CYS A 102 1.69 -7.79 -6.47
CA CYS A 102 1.77 -8.22 -5.07
C CYS A 102 2.71 -7.36 -4.19
N SER A 103 3.55 -6.53 -4.79
CA SER A 103 4.50 -5.64 -4.08
C SER A 103 4.07 -4.18 -4.02
N SER A 104 2.86 -3.85 -4.50
CA SER A 104 2.37 -2.47 -4.64
C SER A 104 2.47 -1.63 -3.36
N SER A 105 2.12 -2.19 -2.19
CA SER A 105 2.18 -1.46 -0.91
C SER A 105 3.61 -1.16 -0.47
N MET A 106 4.54 -2.12 -0.63
CA MET A 106 5.96 -1.92 -0.34
C MET A 106 6.60 -0.91 -1.29
N ALA A 107 6.23 -0.95 -2.58
CA ALA A 107 6.65 0.05 -3.56
C ALA A 107 6.12 1.45 -3.20
N ALA A 108 4.87 1.55 -2.73
CA ALA A 108 4.30 2.80 -2.25
C ALA A 108 5.04 3.38 -1.05
N ILE A 109 5.38 2.54 -0.07
CA ILE A 109 6.22 2.94 1.07
C ILE A 109 7.59 3.41 0.58
N GLN A 110 8.25 2.68 -0.32
CA GLN A 110 9.56 3.05 -0.83
C GLN A 110 9.55 4.42 -1.54
N ILE A 111 8.56 4.67 -2.39
CA ILE A 111 8.43 5.95 -3.10
C ILE A 111 8.15 7.07 -2.10
N GLY A 112 7.28 6.84 -1.11
CA GLY A 112 7.05 7.81 -0.03
C GLY A 112 8.32 8.13 0.78
N LEU A 113 9.11 7.12 1.14
CA LEU A 113 10.40 7.32 1.83
C LEU A 113 11.42 8.06 0.95
N THR A 114 11.35 7.88 -0.37
CA THR A 114 12.17 8.64 -1.32
C THR A 114 11.79 10.12 -1.30
N ALA A 115 10.49 10.44 -1.32
CA ALA A 115 9.99 11.81 -1.20
C ALA A 115 10.34 12.48 0.14
N LEU A 116 10.38 11.70 1.24
CA LEU A 116 10.92 12.18 2.51
C LEU A 116 12.41 12.50 2.36
N ARG A 117 13.23 11.55 1.89
CA ARG A 117 14.68 11.72 1.74
C ARG A 117 15.07 12.90 0.83
N SER A 118 14.30 13.16 -0.23
CA SER A 118 14.49 14.32 -1.11
C SER A 118 13.94 15.64 -0.54
N ARG A 119 13.30 15.61 0.64
CA ARG A 119 12.62 16.75 1.29
C ARG A 119 11.48 17.36 0.46
N GLU A 120 10.92 16.59 -0.47
CA GLU A 120 9.67 16.96 -1.15
C GLU A 120 8.50 17.00 -0.15
N CYS A 121 8.52 16.10 0.84
CA CYS A 121 7.57 16.05 1.95
C CYS A 121 8.30 15.91 3.29
N ASP A 122 7.62 16.25 4.38
CA ASP A 122 8.11 16.03 5.76
C ASP A 122 7.34 14.88 6.45
N MET A 123 6.15 14.57 5.94
CA MET A 123 5.34 13.43 6.35
C MET A 123 4.79 12.72 5.11
N THR A 124 4.71 11.40 5.17
CA THR A 124 4.02 10.61 4.14
C THR A 124 2.98 9.69 4.76
N VAL A 125 1.90 9.52 4.01
CA VAL A 125 0.84 8.56 4.27
C VAL A 125 0.93 7.51 3.17
N ALA A 126 1.50 6.36 3.51
CA ALA A 126 1.82 5.32 2.54
C ALA A 126 1.23 3.97 2.96
N GLY A 127 0.79 3.15 2.00
CA GLY A 127 0.16 1.88 2.30
C GLY A 127 -0.42 1.19 1.08
N GLY A 128 -1.46 0.40 1.27
CA GLY A 128 -2.15 -0.25 0.16
C GLY A 128 -3.53 -0.78 0.53
N ALA A 129 -4.30 -1.10 -0.51
CA ALA A 129 -5.64 -1.64 -0.39
C ALA A 129 -5.87 -2.76 -1.41
N ASN A 130 -6.52 -3.83 -0.97
CA ASN A 130 -7.03 -4.91 -1.80
C ASN A 130 -8.41 -5.33 -1.27
N ILE A 131 -9.45 -5.18 -2.11
CA ILE A 131 -10.78 -5.69 -1.83
C ILE A 131 -11.30 -6.36 -3.11
N MET A 132 -11.59 -7.65 -3.02
CA MET A 132 -12.05 -8.45 -4.15
C MET A 132 -13.56 -8.32 -4.31
N THR A 133 -13.99 -7.81 -5.46
CA THR A 133 -15.43 -7.64 -5.75
C THR A 133 -15.85 -8.17 -7.12
N SER A 134 -14.92 -8.85 -7.81
CA SER A 134 -15.16 -9.59 -9.04
C SER A 134 -14.67 -11.04 -8.92
N SER A 135 -15.38 -11.96 -9.57
CA SER A 135 -14.98 -13.37 -9.69
C SER A 135 -13.96 -13.62 -10.79
N ASP A 136 -13.84 -12.72 -11.78
CA ASP A 136 -13.02 -12.96 -12.96
C ASP A 136 -11.52 -13.12 -12.64
N PRO A 137 -10.93 -12.33 -11.73
CA PRO A 137 -9.55 -12.56 -11.32
C PRO A 137 -9.34 -13.92 -10.65
N PHE A 138 -10.32 -14.46 -9.91
CA PHE A 138 -10.23 -15.83 -9.38
C PHE A 138 -10.18 -16.86 -10.51
N ALA A 139 -11.05 -16.73 -11.51
CA ALA A 139 -11.06 -17.63 -12.67
C ALA A 139 -9.74 -17.57 -13.46
N GLY A 140 -9.24 -16.36 -13.71
CA GLY A 140 -7.96 -16.15 -14.41
C GLY A 140 -6.77 -16.73 -13.64
N LEU A 141 -6.66 -16.41 -12.35
CA LEU A 141 -5.56 -16.89 -11.50
C LEU A 141 -5.62 -18.42 -11.27
N SER A 142 -6.82 -18.99 -11.15
CA SER A 142 -7.00 -20.46 -11.08
C SER A 142 -6.55 -21.15 -12.36
N ARG A 143 -6.90 -20.62 -13.54
CA ARG A 143 -6.42 -21.14 -14.84
C ARG A 143 -4.92 -20.96 -15.05
N GLY A 144 -4.31 -19.98 -14.39
CA GLY A 144 -2.86 -19.78 -14.35
C GLY A 144 -2.14 -20.62 -13.29
N SER A 145 -2.84 -21.50 -12.57
CA SER A 145 -2.30 -22.30 -11.46
C SER A 145 -1.62 -21.48 -10.36
N PHE A 146 -2.08 -20.25 -10.14
CA PHE A 146 -1.59 -19.39 -9.05
C PHE A 146 -2.24 -19.72 -7.70
N LEU A 147 -3.50 -20.17 -7.74
CA LEU A 147 -4.31 -20.35 -6.54
C LEU A 147 -4.25 -21.78 -6.04
N SER A 148 -4.19 -21.94 -4.71
CA SER A 148 -4.36 -23.23 -4.07
C SER A 148 -5.80 -23.74 -4.28
N PRO A 149 -6.00 -24.98 -4.76
CA PRO A 149 -7.33 -25.61 -4.79
C PRO A 149 -7.81 -26.07 -3.42
N THR A 150 -6.91 -26.11 -2.41
CA THR A 150 -7.19 -26.69 -1.09
C THR A 150 -7.39 -25.64 0.01
N GLY A 151 -7.17 -24.35 -0.27
CA GLY A 151 -7.49 -23.25 0.63
C GLY A 151 -6.31 -22.35 0.91
N SER A 152 -5.99 -22.12 2.19
CA SER A 152 -4.99 -21.14 2.65
C SER A 152 -3.58 -21.38 2.11
N CYS A 153 -2.77 -20.31 2.12
CA CYS A 153 -1.33 -20.39 1.83
C CYS A 153 -0.65 -21.35 2.83
N LYS A 154 0.00 -22.40 2.32
CA LYS A 154 0.74 -23.38 3.14
C LYS A 154 2.24 -23.10 3.10
N THR A 155 2.64 -21.94 3.61
CA THR A 155 4.04 -21.48 3.57
C THR A 155 4.96 -22.49 4.26
N TRP A 156 6.00 -22.93 3.54
CA TRP A 156 6.98 -23.96 3.96
C TRP A 156 6.44 -25.39 4.12
N ASP A 157 5.18 -25.65 3.78
CA ASP A 157 4.64 -27.00 3.82
C ASP A 157 5.02 -27.81 2.56
N SER A 158 5.28 -29.11 2.72
CA SER A 158 5.60 -29.99 1.58
C SER A 158 4.44 -30.20 0.60
N THR A 159 3.21 -29.85 1.00
CA THR A 159 1.98 -29.94 0.20
C THR A 159 1.51 -28.58 -0.33
N ALA A 160 2.36 -27.56 -0.27
CA ALA A 160 2.09 -26.24 -0.81
C ALA A 160 1.76 -26.31 -2.32
N ASP A 161 0.64 -25.71 -2.71
CA ASP A 161 -0.01 -25.92 -4.01
C ASP A 161 -0.59 -24.62 -4.60
N GLY A 162 -0.12 -23.46 -4.12
CA GLY A 162 -0.58 -22.13 -4.54
C GLY A 162 -0.96 -21.23 -3.36
N TYR A 163 -1.33 -19.98 -3.67
CA TYR A 163 -1.75 -19.02 -2.65
C TYR A 163 -3.27 -18.90 -2.56
N CYS A 164 -3.76 -18.41 -1.43
CA CYS A 164 -5.15 -17.99 -1.25
C CYS A 164 -5.24 -16.47 -1.33
N ARG A 165 -6.17 -15.92 -2.11
CA ARG A 165 -6.36 -14.47 -2.17
C ARG A 165 -6.96 -13.97 -0.84
N GLY A 166 -6.57 -12.78 -0.42
CA GLY A 166 -7.06 -12.16 0.81
C GLY A 166 -7.33 -10.67 0.63
N ASP A 167 -8.26 -10.15 1.42
CA ASP A 167 -8.60 -8.74 1.47
C ASP A 167 -7.84 -8.05 2.61
N GLY A 168 -7.49 -6.79 2.41
CA GLY A 168 -6.77 -6.01 3.42
C GLY A 168 -6.53 -4.58 2.99
N VAL A 169 -6.58 -3.67 3.97
CA VAL A 169 -6.23 -2.25 3.80
C VAL A 169 -5.36 -1.83 4.98
N GLY A 170 -4.25 -1.18 4.70
CA GLY A 170 -3.31 -0.74 5.73
C GLY A 170 -2.58 0.53 5.30
N MET A 171 -2.50 1.49 6.23
CA MET A 171 -1.88 2.80 6.00
C MET A 171 -0.89 3.11 7.13
N TYR A 172 0.24 3.69 6.75
CA TYR A 172 1.35 4.03 7.62
C TYR A 172 1.67 5.52 7.50
N LEU A 173 1.90 6.17 8.64
CA LEU A 173 2.43 7.52 8.68
C LEU A 173 3.94 7.43 8.92
N SER A 174 4.71 8.06 8.05
CA SER A 174 6.16 8.13 8.16
C SER A 174 6.62 9.59 8.18
N HIS A 175 7.65 9.87 8.96
CA HIS A 175 8.30 11.17 9.00
C HIS A 175 9.76 11.03 8.61
N GLY A 176 10.33 12.10 8.05
CA GLY A 176 11.77 12.20 7.93
C GLY A 176 12.45 12.15 9.29
N PHE A 177 13.60 11.48 9.42
CA PHE A 177 14.29 11.36 10.71
C PHE A 177 14.63 12.73 11.33
N TRP A 178 14.87 13.76 10.50
CA TRP A 178 15.08 15.14 10.94
C TRP A 178 13.89 15.73 11.69
N VAL A 179 12.66 15.28 11.43
CA VAL A 179 11.46 15.74 12.15
C VAL A 179 11.53 15.32 13.61
N LEU A 180 12.11 14.15 13.93
CA LEU A 180 12.28 13.69 15.31
C LEU A 180 13.18 14.61 16.14
N LEU A 181 14.08 15.35 15.49
CA LEU A 181 14.92 16.36 16.14
C LEU A 181 14.13 17.62 16.49
N LEU A 182 12.95 17.82 15.89
CA LEU A 182 12.10 18.99 16.04
C LEU A 182 10.86 18.71 16.90
N THR A 183 10.40 17.45 16.95
CA THR A 183 9.18 17.05 17.68
C THR A 183 9.48 15.97 18.73
N HIS A 184 9.71 16.39 19.98
CA HIS A 184 9.97 15.47 21.11
C HIS A 184 8.74 14.68 21.60
N ARG A 185 7.63 14.62 20.85
CA ARG A 185 6.34 14.11 21.35
C ARG A 185 5.65 13.04 20.51
N ASP A 186 6.18 12.70 19.34
CA ASP A 186 5.55 11.69 18.49
C ASP A 186 5.94 10.28 18.97
N ARG A 187 4.95 9.39 19.11
CA ARG A 187 5.21 7.99 19.48
C ARG A 187 5.71 7.22 18.25
N ILE A 188 6.99 6.88 18.25
CA ILE A 188 7.61 6.07 17.20
C ILE A 188 7.32 4.59 17.46
N GLN A 189 6.69 3.91 16.51
CA GLN A 189 6.45 2.47 16.60
C GLN A 189 7.64 1.65 16.09
N ALA A 190 8.27 2.09 15.00
CA ALA A 190 9.41 1.44 14.37
C ALA A 190 10.22 2.43 13.54
N VAL A 191 11.43 2.03 13.12
CA VAL A 191 12.31 2.79 12.23
C VAL A 191 12.58 1.96 10.98
N ILE A 192 12.32 2.53 9.81
CA ILE A 192 12.67 1.91 8.53
C ILE A 192 14.12 2.31 8.19
N ARG A 193 15.06 1.39 8.43
CA ARG A 193 16.50 1.61 8.17
C ARG A 193 16.80 1.67 6.67
N SER A 194 16.28 0.71 5.92
CA SER A 194 16.38 0.69 4.46
C SER A 194 15.17 0.00 3.84
N ILE A 195 14.93 0.32 2.58
CA ILE A 195 13.96 -0.34 1.69
C ILE A 195 14.52 -0.27 0.28
N SER A 196 14.34 -1.33 -0.49
CA SER A 196 14.86 -1.38 -1.86
C SER A 196 13.95 -2.24 -2.73
N THR A 197 14.09 -2.07 -4.05
CA THR A 197 13.37 -2.85 -5.06
C THR A 197 14.34 -3.20 -6.19
N ASN A 198 14.14 -4.37 -6.79
CA ASN A 198 14.77 -4.76 -8.04
C ASN A 198 13.79 -5.63 -8.87
N HIS A 199 14.24 -6.17 -10.01
CA HIS A 199 13.38 -6.92 -10.92
C HIS A 199 14.01 -8.26 -11.30
N SER A 200 13.20 -9.33 -11.34
CA SER A 200 13.62 -10.70 -11.67
C SER A 200 13.78 -10.92 -13.17
N ALA A 201 14.57 -10.07 -13.84
CA ALA A 201 14.73 -10.07 -15.31
C ALA A 201 15.34 -11.37 -15.91
N LYS A 202 15.96 -12.21 -15.07
CA LYS A 202 16.58 -13.49 -15.48
C LYS A 202 15.75 -14.71 -15.05
N ALA A 203 14.48 -14.51 -14.68
CA ALA A 203 13.58 -15.60 -14.35
C ALA A 203 13.28 -16.47 -15.59
N ILE A 204 12.92 -17.73 -15.34
CA ILE A 204 12.59 -18.70 -16.40
C ILE A 204 11.29 -18.32 -17.13
N SER A 205 10.38 -17.62 -16.46
CA SER A 205 9.19 -17.02 -17.07
C SER A 205 8.85 -15.70 -16.39
N ILE A 206 7.98 -14.89 -17.01
CA ILE A 206 7.56 -13.58 -16.51
C ILE A 206 6.92 -13.63 -15.11
N THR A 207 6.34 -14.78 -14.73
CA THR A 207 5.66 -14.98 -13.44
C THR A 207 6.52 -15.70 -12.40
N HIS A 208 7.62 -16.33 -12.82
CA HIS A 208 8.48 -17.06 -11.89
C HIS A 208 9.42 -16.10 -11.14
N PRO A 209 9.58 -16.26 -9.82
CA PRO A 209 10.58 -15.50 -9.08
C PRO A 209 12.01 -15.99 -9.42
N HIS A 210 13.01 -15.17 -9.11
CA HIS A 210 14.42 -15.55 -9.29
C HIS A 210 15.22 -15.39 -7.98
N ALA A 211 15.62 -16.51 -7.37
CA ALA A 211 16.28 -16.55 -6.07
C ALA A 211 17.55 -15.67 -6.01
N GLY A 212 18.40 -15.72 -7.03
CA GLY A 212 19.61 -14.88 -7.07
C GLY A 212 19.31 -13.37 -7.11
N THR A 213 18.13 -12.98 -7.61
CA THR A 213 17.70 -11.57 -7.61
C THR A 213 17.21 -11.15 -6.24
N GLN A 214 16.44 -12.02 -5.57
CA GLN A 214 16.02 -11.80 -4.18
C GLN A 214 17.22 -11.74 -3.23
N GLN A 215 18.21 -12.62 -3.39
CA GLN A 215 19.45 -12.59 -2.60
C GLN A 215 20.22 -11.27 -2.77
N ARG A 216 20.33 -10.75 -4.00
CA ARG A 216 20.94 -9.43 -4.26
C ARG A 216 20.13 -8.30 -3.63
N LEU A 217 18.80 -8.40 -3.64
CA LEU A 217 17.93 -7.42 -2.98
C LEU A 217 18.18 -7.38 -1.47
N LEU A 218 18.18 -8.55 -0.82
CA LEU A 218 18.38 -8.68 0.62
C LEU A 218 19.76 -8.15 1.04
N ARG A 219 20.82 -8.52 0.32
CA ARG A 219 22.18 -7.97 0.57
C ARG A 219 22.19 -6.45 0.46
N ARG A 220 21.63 -5.92 -0.63
CA ARG A 220 21.55 -4.47 -0.85
C ARG A 220 20.82 -3.75 0.29
N VAL A 221 19.68 -4.27 0.73
CA VAL A 221 18.90 -3.66 1.83
C VAL A 221 19.70 -3.67 3.13
N LEU A 222 20.40 -4.77 3.44
CA LEU A 222 21.26 -4.86 4.62
C LEU A 222 22.46 -3.91 4.55
N ASP A 223 23.13 -3.85 3.40
CA ASP A 223 24.26 -2.94 3.16
C ASP A 223 23.83 -1.47 3.28
N GLU A 224 22.71 -1.08 2.64
CA GLU A 224 22.13 0.27 2.74
C GLU A 224 21.65 0.60 4.16
N ALA A 225 21.23 -0.40 4.94
CA ALA A 225 20.84 -0.23 6.33
C ALA A 225 22.05 -0.15 7.29
N GLY A 226 23.22 -0.64 6.88
CA GLY A 226 24.37 -0.87 7.75
C GLY A 226 24.05 -1.88 8.86
N VAL A 227 23.44 -3.01 8.49
CA VAL A 227 23.02 -4.09 9.40
C VAL A 227 23.63 -5.41 8.91
N TYR A 228 24.27 -6.15 9.79
CA TYR A 228 24.81 -7.47 9.49
C TYR A 228 23.69 -8.53 9.51
N PRO A 229 23.75 -9.59 8.67
CA PRO A 229 22.72 -10.63 8.64
C PRO A 229 22.42 -11.26 10.01
N GLU A 230 23.43 -11.40 10.86
CA GLU A 230 23.33 -12.01 12.20
C GLU A 230 22.54 -11.14 13.20
N GLU A 231 22.35 -9.84 12.89
CA GLU A 231 21.55 -8.92 13.70
C GLU A 231 20.05 -9.01 13.38
N VAL A 232 19.66 -9.71 12.30
CA VAL A 232 18.26 -9.86 11.90
C VAL A 232 17.61 -11.00 12.71
N ASN A 233 16.71 -10.63 13.62
CA ASN A 233 16.03 -11.61 14.48
C ASN A 233 14.77 -12.22 13.87
N TYR A 234 14.17 -11.55 12.87
CA TYR A 234 12.91 -11.96 12.28
C TYR A 234 12.84 -11.57 10.81
N VAL A 235 12.24 -12.44 10.00
CA VAL A 235 12.00 -12.22 8.57
C VAL A 235 10.54 -12.53 8.26
N GLU A 236 9.76 -11.48 7.96
CA GLU A 236 8.45 -11.63 7.34
C GLU A 236 8.65 -11.94 5.85
N MET A 237 8.50 -13.21 5.46
CA MET A 237 8.68 -13.64 4.07
C MET A 237 7.43 -13.38 3.22
N HIS A 238 7.61 -13.23 1.90
CA HIS A 238 6.46 -13.16 0.98
C HIS A 238 5.58 -14.41 1.04
N GLY A 239 6.20 -15.59 1.14
CA GLY A 239 5.57 -16.79 1.69
C GLY A 239 4.28 -17.24 1.02
N THR A 240 4.18 -17.22 -0.30
CA THR A 240 2.93 -17.51 -1.04
C THR A 240 2.43 -18.95 -0.97
N GLY A 241 3.17 -19.90 -0.36
CA GLY A 241 2.77 -21.31 -0.31
C GLY A 241 2.90 -22.00 -1.67
N THR A 242 4.05 -21.82 -2.32
CA THR A 242 4.40 -22.36 -3.65
C THR A 242 5.77 -23.00 -3.64
#